data_AF-W1PTU4-F1
#
_entry.id   AF-W1PTU4-F1
#
_cell.length_a   1.000
_cell.length_b   1.000
_cell.length_c   1.000
_cell.angle_alpha   90.00
_cell.angle_beta   90.00
_cell.angle_gamma   90.00
#
_symmetry.space_group_name_H-M   'P 1'
#
loop_
_entity.id
_entity.type
_entity.pdbx_description
1 polymer ?
#
loop_
_entity_poly.entity_id
_entity_poly.type
_entity_poly.pdbx_seq_one_letter_code
_entity_poly.pdbx_strand_id
1 'polypeptide(L)'
;MGPSPRLVALLIFSLLHLLCLSFGFEIKEATGSQIQQAFKRKELTSRDLVEFYLREINGLNPLLRAVLEVNPDALDQANEADKEREATYGECAEGLHGIPVLLKGNIATQGQLNTTAGSLTLLGSVVPREAGWFGG
;
A
#
# COMPACT_ATOMS: atom_id res chain seq x y z
N MET A 1 -17.59 30.53 -41.43
CA MET A 1 -17.09 31.20 -40.21
C MET A 1 -16.42 30.15 -39.34
N GLY A 2 -15.10 30.11 -39.33
CA GLY A 2 -14.35 29.20 -38.45
C GLY A 2 -14.30 29.74 -37.01
N PRO A 3 -14.05 28.88 -36.00
CA PRO A 3 -13.88 29.33 -34.63
C PRO A 3 -12.67 30.28 -34.54
N SER A 4 -12.78 31.30 -33.70
CA SER A 4 -11.69 32.27 -33.52
C SER A 4 -10.46 31.57 -32.93
N PRO A 5 -9.23 31.97 -33.33
CA PRO A 5 -7.99 31.31 -32.88
C PRO A 5 -7.82 31.35 -31.35
N ARG A 6 -8.43 32.33 -30.67
CA ARG A 6 -8.48 32.43 -29.21
C ARG A 6 -9.30 31.33 -28.56
N LEU A 7 -10.40 30.93 -29.19
CA LEU A 7 -11.30 29.89 -28.67
C LEU A 7 -10.68 28.50 -28.81
N VAL A 8 -9.98 28.27 -29.93
CA VAL A 8 -9.21 27.03 -30.15
C VAL A 8 -8.07 26.91 -29.13
N ALA A 9 -7.34 28.00 -28.86
CA ALA A 9 -6.27 28.00 -27.87
C ALA A 9 -6.78 27.71 -26.44
N LEU A 10 -7.93 28.29 -26.04
CA LEU A 10 -8.55 28.03 -24.74
C LEU A 10 -9.02 26.58 -24.59
N LEU A 11 -9.58 25.99 -25.64
CA LEU A 11 -10.00 24.58 -25.63
C LEU A 11 -8.81 23.63 -25.54
N ILE A 12 -7.71 23.92 -26.25
CA ILE A 12 -6.48 23.12 -26.15
C ILE A 12 -5.88 23.26 -24.75
N PHE A 13 -5.85 24.46 -24.17
CA PHE A 13 -5.30 24.68 -22.82
C PHE A 13 -6.14 24.03 -21.73
N SER A 14 -7.47 24.07 -21.86
CA SER A 14 -8.43 23.38 -20.98
C SER A 14 -8.31 21.87 -21.11
N LEU A 15 -8.20 21.35 -22.34
CA LEU A 15 -8.02 19.92 -22.60
C LEU A 15 -6.65 19.43 -22.09
N LEU A 16 -5.60 20.25 -22.25
CA LEU A 16 -4.26 19.98 -21.71
C LEU A 16 -4.25 20.00 -20.18
N HIS A 17 -4.99 20.92 -19.55
CA HIS A 17 -5.20 20.94 -18.10
C HIS A 17 -5.98 19.71 -17.62
N LEU A 18 -7.03 19.30 -18.34
CA LEU A 18 -7.82 18.12 -18.02
C LEU A 18 -6.99 16.83 -18.16
N LEU A 19 -6.14 16.76 -19.19
CA LEU A 19 -5.24 15.63 -19.44
C LEU A 19 -4.16 15.54 -18.34
N CYS A 20 -3.62 16.69 -17.92
CA CYS A 20 -2.60 16.79 -16.87
C CYS A 20 -3.11 16.36 -15.49
N LEU A 21 -4.38 16.63 -15.18
CA LEU A 21 -5.01 16.18 -13.93
C LEU A 21 -5.19 14.66 -13.83
N SER A 22 -5.10 13.93 -14.95
CA SER A 22 -5.41 12.50 -15.01
C SER A 22 -4.21 11.56 -14.82
N PHE A 23 -3.01 12.10 -14.58
CA PHE A 23 -1.83 11.26 -14.37
C PHE A 23 -1.82 10.67 -12.95
N GLY A 24 -2.53 9.57 -12.77
CA GLY A 24 -2.52 8.79 -11.53
C GLY A 24 -1.15 8.18 -11.26
N PHE A 25 -0.78 8.02 -9.99
CA PHE A 25 0.48 7.38 -9.59
C PHE A 25 0.49 5.90 -10.01
N GLU A 26 1.52 5.48 -10.76
CA GLU A 26 1.66 4.08 -11.20
C GLU A 26 2.41 3.24 -10.15
N ILE A 27 1.69 2.26 -9.58
CA ILE A 27 2.21 1.45 -8.46
C ILE A 27 3.18 0.34 -8.91
N LYS A 28 3.01 -0.22 -10.12
CA LYS A 28 3.70 -1.46 -10.55
C LYS A 28 5.22 -1.38 -10.62
N GLU A 29 5.78 -0.18 -10.77
CA GLU A 29 7.23 0.03 -10.86
C GLU A 29 7.75 1.08 -9.85
N ALA A 30 6.92 1.45 -8.89
CA ALA A 30 7.29 2.43 -7.88
C ALA A 30 8.25 1.83 -6.85
N THR A 31 9.39 2.49 -6.65
CA THR A 31 10.29 2.20 -5.52
C THR A 31 9.66 2.64 -4.20
N GLY A 32 10.10 2.06 -3.08
CA GLY A 32 9.62 2.47 -1.75
C GLY A 32 9.78 3.98 -1.48
N SER A 33 10.85 4.61 -2.01
CA SER A 33 11.05 6.06 -1.91
C SER A 33 10.02 6.86 -2.73
N GLN A 34 9.65 6.39 -3.92
CA GLN A 34 8.60 7.02 -4.74
C GLN A 34 7.23 6.88 -4.08
N ILE A 35 6.93 5.73 -3.48
CA ILE A 35 5.71 5.50 -2.70
C ILE A 35 5.64 6.47 -1.51
N GLN A 36 6.72 6.60 -0.73
CA GLN A 36 6.78 7.56 0.38
C GLN A 36 6.60 9.01 -0.10
N GLN A 37 7.16 9.36 -1.26
CA GLN A 37 6.96 10.68 -1.83
C GLN A 37 5.51 10.90 -2.29
N ALA A 38 4.87 9.89 -2.87
CA ALA A 38 3.46 9.94 -3.26
C ALA A 38 2.53 10.09 -2.05
N PHE A 39 2.85 9.41 -0.92
CA PHE A 39 2.17 9.62 0.35
C PHE A 39 2.29 11.06 0.84
N LYS A 40 3.49 11.65 0.82
CA LYS A 40 3.71 13.06 1.22
C LYS A 40 2.97 14.05 0.31
N ARG A 41 2.85 13.74 -0.98
CA ARG A 41 2.11 14.55 -1.97
C ARG A 41 0.60 14.33 -1.93
N LYS A 42 0.10 13.38 -1.13
CA LYS A 42 -1.30 12.94 -1.11
C LYS A 42 -1.81 12.44 -2.48
N GLU A 43 -0.90 11.93 -3.30
CA GLU A 43 -1.19 11.33 -4.61
C GLU A 43 -1.54 9.84 -4.48
N LEU A 44 -1.22 9.24 -3.34
CA LEU A 44 -1.47 7.84 -3.00
C LEU A 44 -1.75 7.74 -1.49
N THR A 45 -2.67 6.86 -1.09
CA THR A 45 -2.86 6.49 0.33
C THR A 45 -2.36 5.08 0.59
N SER A 46 -2.10 4.75 1.86
CA SER A 46 -1.78 3.39 2.28
C SER A 46 -2.92 2.43 1.95
N ARG A 47 -4.17 2.88 2.14
CA ARG A 47 -5.34 2.12 1.74
C ARG A 47 -5.33 1.79 0.24
N ASP A 48 -5.11 2.78 -0.63
CA ASP A 48 -5.06 2.59 -2.09
C ASP A 48 -3.99 1.57 -2.48
N LEU A 49 -2.81 1.68 -1.86
CA LEU A 49 -1.69 0.78 -2.10
C LEU A 49 -2.02 -0.66 -1.68
N VAL A 50 -2.66 -0.85 -0.53
CA VAL A 50 -3.10 -2.17 -0.06
C VAL A 50 -4.18 -2.74 -0.97
N GLU A 51 -5.21 -1.98 -1.32
CA GLU A 51 -6.27 -2.41 -2.24
C GLU A 51 -5.72 -2.83 -3.60
N PHE A 52 -4.73 -2.11 -4.12
CA PHE A 52 -4.04 -2.45 -5.35
C PHE A 52 -3.39 -3.84 -5.27
N TYR A 53 -2.58 -4.10 -4.24
CA TYR A 53 -1.91 -5.40 -4.11
C TYR A 53 -2.87 -6.53 -3.80
N LEU A 54 -3.93 -6.30 -3.02
CA LEU A 54 -4.98 -7.31 -2.79
C LEU A 54 -5.65 -7.72 -4.10
N ARG A 55 -5.89 -6.76 -5.00
CA ARG A 55 -6.46 -7.05 -6.33
C ARG A 55 -5.51 -7.90 -7.18
N GLU A 56 -4.22 -7.56 -7.20
CA GLU A 56 -3.22 -8.36 -7.93
C GLU A 56 -3.09 -9.77 -7.35
N ILE A 57 -3.09 -9.92 -6.01
CA ILE A 57 -3.08 -11.22 -5.34
C ILE A 57 -4.33 -12.01 -5.75
N ASN A 58 -5.53 -11.44 -5.67
CA ASN A 58 -6.75 -12.13 -6.04
C ASN A 58 -6.77 -12.58 -7.52
N GLY A 59 -6.18 -11.79 -8.42
CA GLY A 59 -6.10 -12.12 -9.85
C GLY A 59 -5.04 -13.17 -10.19
N LEU A 60 -3.85 -13.09 -9.58
CA LEU A 60 -2.68 -13.89 -9.98
C LEU A 60 -2.44 -15.10 -9.08
N ASN A 61 -2.79 -15.02 -7.79
CA ASN A 61 -2.51 -16.08 -6.83
C ASN A 61 -3.23 -17.42 -7.11
N PRO A 62 -4.43 -17.48 -7.76
CA PRO A 62 -5.01 -18.75 -8.18
C PRO A 62 -4.10 -19.56 -9.12
N LEU A 63 -3.27 -18.89 -9.90
CA LEU A 63 -2.31 -19.49 -10.82
C LEU A 63 -0.94 -19.70 -10.18
N LEU A 64 -0.42 -18.67 -9.50
CA LEU A 64 0.94 -18.66 -8.97
C LEU A 64 1.08 -19.35 -7.61
N ARG A 65 0.02 -19.37 -6.81
CA ARG A 65 -0.02 -19.91 -5.43
C ARG A 65 1.15 -19.41 -4.57
N ALA A 66 1.49 -18.13 -4.72
CA ALA A 66 2.63 -17.48 -4.06
C ALA A 66 2.29 -16.93 -2.66
N VAL A 67 1.02 -16.59 -2.41
CA VAL A 67 0.52 -16.04 -1.15
C VAL A 67 -0.33 -17.09 -0.44
N LEU A 68 0.03 -17.44 0.79
CA LEU A 68 -0.69 -18.44 1.60
C LEU A 68 -1.90 -17.84 2.30
N GLU A 69 -1.72 -16.69 2.94
CA GLU A 69 -2.73 -16.00 3.71
C GLU A 69 -2.52 -14.49 3.59
N VAL A 70 -3.61 -13.74 3.70
CA VAL A 70 -3.62 -12.28 3.73
C VAL A 70 -4.21 -11.87 5.08
N ASN A 71 -3.62 -10.87 5.73
CA ASN A 71 -4.16 -10.32 6.97
C ASN A 71 -5.55 -9.71 6.72
N PRO A 72 -6.63 -10.20 7.36
CA PRO A 72 -7.97 -9.63 7.20
C PRO A 72 -8.01 -8.16 7.63
N ASP A 73 -7.16 -7.76 8.58
CA ASP A 73 -7.09 -6.40 9.10
C ASP A 73 -6.21 -5.47 8.24
N ALA A 74 -5.66 -5.95 7.11
CA ALA A 74 -4.70 -5.18 6.30
C ALA A 74 -5.25 -3.82 5.85
N LEU A 75 -6.54 -3.76 5.49
CA LEU A 75 -7.19 -2.52 5.09
C LEU A 75 -7.41 -1.57 6.27
N ASP A 76 -7.71 -2.10 7.46
CA ASP A 76 -7.93 -1.30 8.65
C ASP A 76 -6.60 -0.73 9.18
N GLN A 77 -5.54 -1.53 9.15
CA GLN A 77 -4.18 -1.07 9.46
C GLN A 77 -3.70 0.00 8.47
N ALA A 78 -4.04 -0.14 7.19
CA ALA A 78 -3.74 0.87 6.18
C ALA A 78 -4.48 2.19 6.45
N ASN A 79 -5.77 2.11 6.79
CA ASN A 79 -6.55 3.29 7.19
C ASN A 79 -5.95 3.98 8.41
N GLU A 80 -5.48 3.22 9.40
CA GLU A 80 -4.88 3.80 10.61
C GLU A 80 -3.55 4.49 10.30
N ALA A 81 -2.70 3.88 9.47
CA ALA A 81 -1.47 4.51 9.00
C ALA A 81 -1.73 5.82 8.23
N ASP A 82 -2.80 5.87 7.43
CA ASP A 82 -3.22 7.11 6.76
C ASP A 82 -3.63 8.19 7.77
N LYS A 83 -4.41 7.85 8.81
CA LYS A 83 -4.80 8.80 9.88
C LYS A 83 -3.60 9.29 10.68
N GLU A 84 -2.68 8.41 11.07
CA GLU A 84 -1.46 8.77 11.79
C GLU A 84 -0.60 9.74 10.96
N ARG A 85 -0.54 9.52 9.64
CA ARG A 85 0.14 10.42 8.71
C ARG A 85 -0.52 11.79 8.63
N GLU A 86 -1.83 11.85 8.63
CA GLU A 86 -2.55 13.13 8.67
C GLU A 86 -2.34 13.84 10.00
N ALA A 87 -2.39 13.13 11.12
CA ALA A 87 -2.22 13.68 12.46
C ALA A 87 -0.82 14.27 12.69
N THR A 88 0.20 13.70 12.05
CA THR A 88 1.60 14.13 12.14
C THR A 88 2.02 15.08 11.01
N TYR A 89 1.07 15.58 10.21
CA TYR A 89 1.36 16.41 9.03
C TYR A 89 2.39 15.79 8.06
N GLY A 90 2.44 14.46 7.98
CA GLY A 90 3.36 13.72 7.12
C GLY A 90 4.74 13.42 7.72
N GLU A 91 4.99 13.72 8.99
CA GLU A 91 6.26 13.38 9.66
C GLU A 91 6.45 11.86 9.82
N CYS A 92 5.38 11.08 10.01
CA CYS A 92 5.50 9.62 10.12
C CYS A 92 5.65 8.88 8.78
N ALA A 93 5.71 9.59 7.64
CA ALA A 93 5.90 8.99 6.31
C ALA A 93 7.37 8.60 6.03
N GLU A 94 8.05 8.03 7.02
CA GLU A 94 9.43 7.57 6.92
C GLU A 94 9.50 6.04 7.00
N GLY A 95 10.51 5.46 6.34
CA GLY A 95 10.72 4.00 6.32
C GLY A 95 9.62 3.23 5.60
N LEU A 96 8.99 2.27 6.29
CA LEU A 96 7.94 1.38 5.77
C LEU A 96 6.54 1.71 6.31
N HIS A 97 6.38 2.84 7.01
CA HIS A 97 5.09 3.20 7.59
C HIS A 97 4.02 3.32 6.50
N GLY A 98 2.97 2.51 6.60
CA GLY A 98 1.88 2.45 5.62
C GLY A 98 2.19 1.74 4.30
N ILE A 99 3.34 1.08 4.16
CA ILE A 99 3.68 0.25 3.00
C ILE A 99 3.39 -1.23 3.33
N PRO A 100 2.58 -1.94 2.53
CA PRO A 100 2.34 -3.37 2.76
C PRO A 100 3.61 -4.19 2.53
N VAL A 101 3.85 -5.16 3.40
CA VAL A 101 4.99 -6.07 3.31
C VAL A 101 4.52 -7.52 3.20
N LEU A 102 5.15 -8.28 2.30
CA LEU A 102 4.97 -9.73 2.22
C LEU A 102 6.04 -10.41 3.07
N LEU A 103 5.58 -11.25 4.00
CA LEU A 103 6.46 -11.99 4.89
C LEU A 103 6.46 -13.45 4.49
N LYS A 104 7.66 -14.03 4.47
CA LYS A 104 7.84 -15.45 4.16
C LYS A 104 7.22 -16.27 5.30
N GLY A 105 6.44 -17.31 4.99
CA GLY A 105 5.69 -18.14 5.96
C GLY A 105 6.51 -18.89 7.04
N ASN A 106 7.79 -18.56 7.19
CA ASN A 106 8.68 -19.01 8.26
C ASN A 106 8.97 -17.88 9.28
N ILE A 107 8.35 -16.71 9.13
CA ILE A 107 8.54 -15.53 9.97
C ILE A 107 7.23 -15.29 10.73
N ALA A 108 7.28 -15.45 12.06
CA ALA A 108 6.15 -15.18 12.93
C ALA A 108 5.88 -13.67 12.99
N THR A 109 4.65 -13.26 12.70
CA THR A 109 4.14 -11.90 12.97
C THR A 109 3.15 -11.92 14.11
N GLN A 110 3.22 -10.94 15.00
CA GLN A 110 2.18 -10.75 16.01
C GLN A 110 0.95 -10.07 15.40
N GLY A 111 -0.05 -10.88 15.08
CA GLY A 111 -1.37 -10.52 14.55
C GLY A 111 -2.21 -11.78 14.40
N GLN A 112 -3.53 -11.68 14.26
CA GLN A 112 -4.46 -12.82 14.12
C GLN A 112 -4.32 -13.53 12.75
N LEU A 113 -3.10 -13.82 12.34
CA LEU A 113 -2.78 -14.65 11.20
C LEU A 113 -2.60 -16.08 11.72
N ASN A 114 -3.41 -17.00 11.20
CA ASN A 114 -3.22 -18.40 11.49
C ASN A 114 -1.92 -18.84 10.81
N THR A 115 -0.91 -19.17 11.60
CA THR A 115 0.36 -19.70 11.13
C THR A 115 0.15 -21.09 10.52
N THR A 116 -0.39 -21.15 9.30
CA THR A 116 -0.40 -22.38 8.51
C THR A 116 0.95 -22.47 7.80
N ALA A 117 2.01 -22.67 8.61
CA ALA A 117 3.21 -23.34 8.14
C ALA A 117 2.70 -24.58 7.38
N GLY A 118 3.15 -24.80 6.14
CA GLY A 118 2.68 -25.87 5.26
C GLY A 118 2.93 -27.29 5.82
N SER A 119 2.23 -27.62 6.89
CA SER A 119 2.16 -28.88 7.61
C SER A 119 0.92 -28.80 8.50
N LEU A 120 0.08 -29.82 8.41
CA LEU A 120 -1.22 -30.00 9.04
C LEU A 120 -1.20 -30.04 10.59
N THR A 121 -0.27 -29.37 11.29
CA THR A 121 0.07 -29.71 12.67
C THR A 121 0.42 -28.52 13.57
N LEU A 122 -0.23 -27.37 13.44
CA LEU A 122 -0.17 -26.33 14.50
C LEU A 122 -1.54 -25.75 14.82
N LEU A 123 -2.48 -26.65 15.12
CA LEU A 123 -3.61 -26.34 15.99
C LEU A 123 -3.05 -26.15 17.42
N GLY A 124 -3.00 -24.91 17.92
CA GLY A 124 -2.90 -24.64 19.36
C GLY A 124 -1.52 -24.36 19.98
N SER A 125 -0.65 -23.56 19.34
CA SER A 125 0.56 -23.05 20.01
C SER A 125 0.40 -21.58 20.41
N VAL A 126 0.15 -21.32 21.69
CA VAL A 126 0.30 -20.01 22.32
C VAL A 126 1.74 -19.88 22.79
N VAL A 127 2.48 -18.88 22.32
CA VAL A 127 3.84 -18.58 22.81
C VAL A 127 3.88 -17.23 23.52
N PRO A 128 4.36 -17.17 24.79
CA PRO A 128 4.43 -15.96 25.59
C PRO A 128 5.78 -15.24 25.48
N ARG A 129 5.70 -13.90 25.49
CA ARG A 129 6.69 -12.91 25.97
C ARG A 129 7.80 -12.39 25.03
N GLU A 130 7.95 -11.07 25.15
CA GLU A 130 8.85 -10.09 24.54
C GLU A 130 10.36 -10.42 24.62
N ALA A 131 11.12 -9.92 23.64
CA ALA A 131 12.57 -9.79 23.74
C ALA A 131 12.96 -8.32 23.94
N GLY A 132 13.43 -8.00 25.15
CA GLY A 132 14.00 -6.71 25.51
C GLY A 132 15.38 -6.50 24.89
N TRP A 133 15.65 -5.26 24.48
CA TRP A 133 16.97 -4.80 24.01
C TRP A 133 17.73 -4.17 25.17
N PHE A 134 18.83 -4.80 25.61
CA PHE A 134 19.80 -4.22 26.53
C PHE A 134 21.11 -3.91 25.79
N GLY A 135 21.48 -2.63 25.80
CA GLY A 135 22.77 -2.14 26.30
C GLY A 135 24.03 -2.34 25.47
N GLY A 136 24.72 -1.21 25.23
CA GLY A 136 26.10 -1.11 24.78
C GLY A 136 26.44 0.32 24.43
#